data_AF-A0A944Q7I8-F1
#
_entry.id   AF-A0A944Q7I8-F1
#
_cell.length_a   1.000
_cell.length_b   1.000
_cell.length_c   1.000
_cell.angle_alpha   90.00
_cell.angle_beta   90.00
_cell.angle_gamma   90.00
#
_symmetry.space_group_name_H-M   'P 1'
#
loop_
_entity.id
_entity.type
_entity.pdbx_description
1 polymer ?
#
loop_
_entity_poly.entity_id
_entity_poly.type
_entity_poly.pdbx_seq_one_letter_code
_entity_poly.pdbx_strand_id
1 'polypeptide(L)' 'MCGSPPPGAAADTLDPILVVPDLVAEIGADTAIERGSWRHPLRFARLRMDVTVADVPPFGEGAVPAAG' A
#
# COMPACT_ATOMS: atom_id res chain seq x y z
N MET A 1 30.18 16.30 8.94
CA MET A 1 28.98 17.04 9.38
C MET A 1 27.82 16.69 8.46
N CYS A 2 27.19 15.53 8.67
CA CYS A 2 25.90 15.22 8.03
C CYS A 2 24.82 15.61 9.03
N GLY A 3 24.06 16.67 8.73
CA GLY A 3 22.96 17.10 9.59
C GLY A 3 21.85 16.06 9.58
N SER A 4 21.40 15.68 10.78
CA SER A 4 20.20 14.86 10.94
C SER A 4 18.99 15.58 10.30
N PRO A 5 18.11 14.87 9.59
CA PRO A 5 16.87 15.45 9.08
C PRO A 5 15.94 15.85 10.24
N PRO A 6 15.09 16.89 10.08
CA PRO A 6 14.17 17.34 11.12
C PRO A 6 13.10 16.28 11.43
N PRO A 7 12.61 16.18 12.69
CA PRO A 7 11.58 15.22 13.06
C PRO A 7 10.21 15.66 12.51
N GLY A 8 9.94 15.32 11.26
CA GLY A 8 8.57 15.21 10.76
C GLY A 8 8.02 13.86 11.21
N ALA A 9 7.07 13.89 12.16
CA ALA A 9 6.28 12.76 12.65
C ALA A 9 7.02 11.41 12.70
N ALA A 10 7.59 11.08 13.87
CA ALA A 10 8.03 9.71 14.13
C ALA A 10 6.86 8.78 13.78
N ALA A 11 7.02 7.95 12.74
CA ALA A 11 6.06 6.92 12.45
C ALA A 11 5.98 6.04 13.70
N ASP A 12 4.81 6.00 14.34
CA ASP A 12 4.56 5.05 15.41
C ASP A 12 5.03 3.67 14.94
N THR A 13 5.96 3.08 15.69
CA THR A 13 6.50 1.77 15.33
C THR A 13 5.38 0.76 15.52
N LEU A 14 4.78 0.34 14.41
CA LEU A 14 3.79 -0.71 14.41
C LEU A 14 4.49 -2.04 14.79
N ASP A 15 3.79 -2.88 15.55
CA ASP A 15 4.21 -4.25 15.87
C ASP A 15 3.40 -5.22 14.98
N PRO A 16 3.83 -5.48 13.73
CA PRO A 16 3.05 -6.28 12.80
C PRO A 16 3.16 -7.77 13.13
N ILE A 17 2.03 -8.47 13.06
CA ILE A 17 2.03 -9.92 12.98
C ILE A 17 2.34 -10.30 11.53
N LEU A 18 3.47 -10.96 11.32
CA LEU A 18 3.85 -11.47 10.00
C LEU A 18 3.00 -12.69 9.65
N VAL A 19 2.43 -12.68 8.44
CA VAL A 19 1.61 -13.76 7.89
C VAL A 19 2.06 -14.10 6.48
N VAL A 20 1.72 -15.29 6.01
CA VAL A 20 1.88 -15.65 4.60
C VAL A 20 0.77 -14.95 3.79
N PRO A 21 1.10 -14.16 2.75
CA PRO A 21 0.11 -13.40 2.01
C PRO A 21 -0.58 -14.26 0.95
N ASP A 22 -1.50 -15.13 1.35
CA ASP A 22 -2.19 -16.07 0.44
C ASP A 22 -3.56 -15.57 -0.06
N LEU A 23 -4.05 -14.44 0.47
CA LEU A 23 -5.38 -13.89 0.16
C LEU A 23 -5.27 -12.53 -0.53
N VAL A 24 -6.10 -12.34 -1.56
CA VAL A 24 -6.19 -11.08 -2.30
C VAL A 24 -7.43 -10.30 -1.86
N ALA A 25 -7.25 -9.01 -1.56
CA ALA A 25 -8.33 -8.09 -1.22
C ALA A 25 -8.41 -6.93 -2.22
N GLU A 26 -9.63 -6.52 -2.53
CA GLU A 26 -9.92 -5.30 -3.27
C GLU A 26 -10.04 -4.14 -2.27
N ILE A 27 -9.35 -3.03 -2.55
CA ILE A 27 -9.37 -1.82 -1.73
C ILE A 27 -9.66 -0.59 -2.58
N GLY A 28 -10.49 0.31 -2.06
CA GLY A 28 -10.68 1.65 -2.62
C GLY A 28 -9.66 2.63 -2.04
N ALA A 29 -9.03 3.44 -2.89
CA ALA A 29 -8.09 4.47 -2.47
C ALA A 29 -8.57 5.84 -2.98
N ASP A 30 -8.68 6.81 -2.07
CA ASP A 30 -9.38 8.07 -2.35
C ASP A 30 -8.56 9.08 -3.19
N THR A 31 -7.23 8.92 -3.41
CA THR A 31 -6.42 9.50 -4.54
C THR A 31 -4.89 9.33 -4.37
N ALA A 32 -4.19 9.26 -5.51
CA ALA A 32 -2.76 9.37 -5.82
C ALA A 32 -1.70 8.75 -4.88
N ILE A 33 -0.95 7.76 -5.40
CA ILE A 33 0.35 7.33 -4.88
C ILE A 33 1.33 8.51 -5.02
N GLU A 34 1.86 9.04 -3.91
CA GLU A 34 2.95 10.02 -3.92
C GLU A 34 4.24 9.33 -3.45
N ARG A 35 5.27 9.29 -4.31
CA ARG A 35 6.58 8.66 -4.01
C ARG A 35 6.48 7.24 -3.43
N GLY A 36 5.58 6.42 -3.96
CA GLY A 36 5.44 5.01 -3.55
C GLY A 36 4.74 4.80 -2.21
N SER A 37 4.20 5.85 -1.58
CA SER A 37 3.40 5.74 -0.36
C SER A 37 1.94 6.15 -0.61
N TRP A 38 1.01 5.32 -0.15
CA TRP A 38 -0.39 5.70 -0.03
C TRP A 38 -0.52 6.68 1.16
N ARG A 39 -0.95 7.92 0.91
CA ARG A 39 -1.19 8.91 1.97
C ARG A 39 -2.67 9.07 2.35
N HIS A 40 -3.57 8.38 1.67
CA HIS A 40 -5.02 8.52 1.83
C HIS A 40 -5.67 7.29 2.46
N PRO A 41 -6.86 7.44 3.07
CA PRO A 41 -7.61 6.33 3.64
C PRO A 41 -7.83 5.24 2.58
N LEU A 42 -7.43 4.02 2.93
CA LEU A 42 -7.77 2.83 2.16
C LEU A 42 -9.05 2.26 2.73
N ARG A 43 -10.02 1.98 1.86
CA ARG A 43 -11.29 1.36 2.23
C ARG A 43 -11.28 -0.09 1.77
N PHE A 44 -11.42 -1.03 2.70
CA PHE A 44 -11.60 -2.44 2.34
C PHE A 44 -12.92 -2.60 1.58
N ALA A 45 -12.88 -3.19 0.39
CA ALA A 45 -14.07 -3.49 -0.39
C ALA A 45 -14.51 -4.95 -0.17
N ARG A 46 -13.66 -5.92 -0.52
CA ARG A 46 -13.98 -7.37 -0.41
C ARG A 46 -12.73 -8.24 -0.59
N LEU A 47 -12.81 -9.50 -0.16
CA LEU A 47 -11.87 -10.54 -0.58
C LEU A 47 -12.19 -11.04 -1.99
N ARG A 48 -11.15 -11.27 -2.78
CA ARG A 48 -11.22 -11.83 -4.14
C ARG A 48 -10.87 -13.31 -4.08
N MET A 49 -11.85 -14.15 -3.78
CA MET A 49 -11.67 -15.61 -3.79
C MET A 49 -11.48 -16.18 -5.21
N ASP A 50 -11.74 -15.35 -6.21
CA ASP A 50 -11.58 -15.63 -7.64
C ASP A 50 -10.19 -15.25 -8.19
N VAL A 51 -9.31 -14.64 -7.37
CA VAL A 51 -7.99 -14.15 -7.77
C VAL A 51 -6.93 -14.72 -6.84
N THR A 52 -5.79 -15.16 -7.38
CA THR A 52 -4.66 -15.64 -6.60
C THR A 52 -3.55 -14.59 -6.53
N VAL A 53 -2.62 -14.78 -5.59
CA VAL A 53 -1.47 -13.90 -5.40
C VAL A 53 -0.60 -13.80 -6.65
N ALA A 54 -0.50 -14.89 -7.41
CA ALA A 54 0.29 -14.93 -8.65
C ALA A 54 -0.31 -14.08 -9.78
N ASP A 55 -1.61 -13.76 -9.70
CA ASP A 55 -2.32 -12.95 -10.68
C ASP A 55 -2.18 -11.45 -10.41
N VAL A 56 -1.65 -11.06 -9.24
CA VAL A 56 -1.48 -9.66 -8.83
C VAL A 56 -0.08 -9.19 -9.24
N PRO A 57 0.04 -8.11 -10.04
CA PRO A 57 1.33 -7.54 -10.38
C PRO A 57 2.12 -7.12 -9.13
N PRO A 58 3.45 -7.27 -9.12
CA PRO A 58 4.29 -6.72 -8.07
C PRO A 58 4.03 -5.23 -7.85
N PHE A 59 4.15 -4.77 -6.60
CA PHE A 59 3.94 -3.37 -6.28
C PHE A 59 4.85 -2.44 -7.11
N GLY A 60 4.24 -1.48 -7.82
CA GLY A 60 4.93 -0.57 -8.75
C GLY A 60 4.95 -1.04 -10.21
N GLU A 61 4.60 -2.29 -10.47
CA GLU A 61 4.45 -2.86 -11.81
C GLU A 61 2.97 -2.84 -12.21
N GLY A 62 2.64 -2.28 -13.38
CA GLY A 62 1.26 -2.20 -13.87
C GLY A 62 0.35 -1.19 -13.16
N ALA A 63 0.85 -0.41 -12.19
CA ALA A 63 0.14 0.71 -11.60
C ALA A 63 0.07 1.88 -12.59
N VAL A 64 -0.81 1.79 -13.58
CA VAL A 64 -1.23 2.98 -14.33
C VAL A 64 -2.08 3.79 -13.37
N PRO A 65 -1.66 5.00 -12.95
CA PRO A 65 -2.53 5.85 -12.16
C PRO A 65 -3.85 5.99 -12.94
N ALA A 66 -4.98 5.80 -12.25
CA ALA A 66 -6.29 6.05 -12.86
C ALA A 66 -6.23 7.46 -13.47
N ALA A 67 -6.36 7.53 -14.79
CA ALA A 67 -6.37 8.80 -15.50
C ALA A 67 -7.57 9.58 -14.98
N GLY A 68 -7.32 10.53 -14.09
CA GLY A 68 -8.27 11.57 -13.71
C GLY A 68 -8.49 12.53 -14.86
#